data_AF-X1KDV6-F1
#
_entry.id   AF-X1KDV6-F1
#
_cell.length_a   1.000
_cell.length_b   1.000
_cell.length_c   1.000
_cell.angle_alpha   90.00
_cell.angle_beta   90.00
_cell.angle_gamma   90.00
#
_symmetry.space_group_name_H-M   'P 1'
#
loop_
_entity.id
_entity.type
_entity.pdbx_description
1 polymer ?
#
loop_
_entity_poly.entity_id
_entity_poly.type
_entity_poly.pdbx_seq_one_letter_code
_entity_poly.pdbx_strand_id
1 'polypeptide(L)'
;AIFILAAVGKIPEQAKFVDIVTDYGLLPLKLAEAYGTVLPGLELTLGICLVLGFLSRLAAGVSILTIISFIVANGTAVYSYKEVHACHCYGFFSMPWLVKTSDALIMDVVMLAMALVILLYGGGRWSLGSLIWRIKKGSGRSRP
;
A
#
# COMPACT_ATOMS: atom_id res chain seq x y z
N ALA A 1 -2.96 7.80 -0.13
CA ALA A 1 -4.04 7.83 0.87
C ALA A 1 -4.52 6.42 1.25
N ILE A 2 -4.87 5.56 0.28
CA ILE A 2 -5.43 4.22 0.58
C ILE A 2 -4.48 3.36 1.45
N PHE A 3 -3.18 3.33 1.15
CA PHE A 3 -2.19 2.64 1.99
C PHE A 3 -2.14 3.14 3.44
N ILE A 4 -2.38 4.43 3.68
CA ILE A 4 -2.43 4.98 5.04
C ILE A 4 -3.66 4.44 5.78
N LEU A 5 -4.81 4.42 5.11
CA LEU A 5 -6.04 3.86 5.68
C LEU A 5 -5.89 2.36 5.98
N ALA A 6 -5.24 1.60 5.08
CA ALA A 6 -4.95 0.19 5.29
C ALA A 6 -4.00 -0.03 6.48
N ALA A 7 -2.93 0.75 6.59
CA ALA A 7 -2.00 0.69 7.72
C ALA A 7 -2.70 1.01 9.05
N VAL A 8 -3.48 2.10 9.10
CA VAL A 8 -4.25 2.49 10.29
C VAL A 8 -5.28 1.42 10.67
N GLY A 9 -5.87 0.75 9.67
CA GLY A 9 -6.79 -0.37 9.90
C GLY A 9 -6.12 -1.63 10.45
N LYS A 10 -4.81 -1.82 10.22
CA LYS A 10 -4.04 -3.01 10.65
C LYS A 10 -3.27 -2.82 11.94
N ILE A 11 -2.83 -1.61 12.25
CA ILE A 11 -2.11 -1.29 13.50
C ILE A 11 -2.85 -1.75 14.78
N PRO A 12 -4.17 -1.55 14.95
CA PRO A 12 -4.85 -1.95 16.20
C PRO A 12 -5.03 -3.47 16.35
N GLU A 13 -5.00 -4.23 15.24
CA GLU A 13 -5.28 -5.67 15.20
C GLU A 13 -4.11 -6.43 14.55
N GLN A 14 -2.88 -5.95 14.76
CA GLN A 14 -1.69 -6.46 14.09
C GLN A 14 -1.45 -7.95 14.37
N ALA A 15 -1.73 -8.40 15.60
CA ALA A 15 -1.65 -9.82 15.96
C ALA A 15 -2.60 -10.69 15.12
N LYS A 16 -3.86 -10.26 14.97
CA LYS A 16 -4.83 -10.98 14.12
C LYS A 16 -4.42 -11.00 12.66
N PHE A 17 -3.79 -9.92 12.19
CA PHE A 17 -3.27 -9.89 10.82
C PHE A 17 -2.13 -10.90 10.61
N VAL A 18 -1.21 -11.03 11.57
CA VAL A 18 -0.14 -12.05 11.53
C VAL A 18 -0.70 -13.47 11.53
N ASP A 19 -1.70 -13.74 12.38
CA ASP A 19 -2.37 -15.05 12.42
C ASP A 19 -3.02 -15.38 11.08
N ILE A 20 -3.71 -14.42 10.47
CA ILE A 20 -4.33 -14.59 9.15
C ILE A 20 -3.28 -14.85 8.07
N VAL A 21 -2.18 -14.07 8.03
CA VAL A 21 -1.06 -14.27 7.08
C VAL A 21 -0.41 -15.64 7.25
N THR A 22 -0.37 -16.14 8.48
CA THR A 22 0.15 -17.47 8.79
C THR A 22 -0.80 -18.57 8.33
N ASP A 23 -2.10 -18.41 8.55
CA ASP A 23 -3.16 -19.36 8.17
C ASP A 23 -3.30 -19.49 6.65
N TYR A 24 -2.99 -18.43 5.91
CA TYR A 24 -2.88 -18.45 4.45
C TYR A 24 -1.88 -19.52 3.95
N GLY A 25 -0.86 -19.89 4.73
CA GLY A 25 0.10 -20.93 4.37
C GLY A 25 0.96 -20.63 3.14
N LEU A 26 0.95 -19.38 2.64
CA LEU A 26 1.74 -18.97 1.47
C LEU A 26 3.25 -18.91 1.77
N LEU A 27 3.64 -18.56 3.00
CA LEU A 27 5.03 -18.43 3.43
C LEU A 27 5.29 -19.30 4.67
N PRO A 28 6.55 -19.73 4.90
CA PRO A 28 6.93 -20.42 6.12
C PRO A 28 6.71 -19.51 7.34
N LEU A 29 6.32 -20.11 8.48
CA LEU A 29 5.87 -19.44 9.71
C LEU A 29 6.68 -18.17 10.08
N LYS A 30 8.01 -18.27 10.12
CA LYS A 30 8.89 -17.15 10.48
C LYS A 30 8.84 -15.97 9.49
N LEU A 31 8.67 -16.27 8.20
CA LEU A 31 8.54 -15.22 7.19
C LEU A 31 7.13 -14.63 7.17
N ALA A 32 6.10 -15.43 7.45
CA ALA A 32 4.73 -14.95 7.59
C ALA A 32 4.60 -13.94 8.75
N GLU A 33 5.20 -14.25 9.91
CA GLU A 33 5.27 -13.34 11.06
C GLU A 33 6.04 -12.05 10.74
N ALA A 34 7.23 -12.17 10.14
CA ALA A 34 8.03 -11.01 9.74
C ALA A 34 7.28 -10.13 8.71
N TYR A 35 6.60 -10.76 7.76
CA TYR A 35 5.79 -10.07 6.77
C TYR A 35 4.62 -9.34 7.43
N GLY A 36 3.79 -10.03 8.22
CA GLY A 36 2.63 -9.46 8.88
C GLY A 36 2.97 -8.30 9.84
N THR A 37 4.16 -8.33 10.45
CA THR A 37 4.64 -7.26 11.33
C THR A 37 5.20 -6.06 10.58
N VAL A 38 5.96 -6.28 9.50
CA VAL A 38 6.62 -5.19 8.75
C VAL A 38 5.66 -4.50 7.78
N LEU A 39 4.70 -5.23 7.22
CA LEU A 39 3.82 -4.72 6.17
C LEU A 39 3.06 -3.43 6.54
N PRO A 40 2.42 -3.31 7.73
CA PRO A 40 1.69 -2.10 8.09
C PRO A 40 2.58 -0.86 8.15
N GLY A 41 3.82 -1.00 8.63
CA GLY A 41 4.80 0.09 8.63
C GLY A 41 5.24 0.49 7.22
N LEU A 42 5.38 -0.51 6.33
CA LEU A 42 5.67 -0.30 4.92
C LEU A 42 4.52 0.44 4.21
N GLU A 43 3.27 0.01 4.41
CA GLU A 43 2.09 0.67 3.85
C GLU A 43 1.97 2.12 4.29
N LEU A 44 2.19 2.41 5.58
CA LEU A 44 2.17 3.78 6.10
C LEU A 44 3.24 4.64 5.44
N THR A 45 4.47 4.13 5.37
CA THR A 45 5.61 4.85 4.78
C THR A 45 5.37 5.14 3.29
N LEU A 46 4.92 4.14 2.53
CA LEU A 46 4.58 4.30 1.12
C LEU A 46 3.45 5.30 0.92
N GLY A 47 2.40 5.19 1.73
CA GLY A 47 1.26 6.10 1.71
C GLY A 47 1.67 7.55 1.93
N ILE A 48 2.57 7.81 2.89
CA ILE A 48 3.12 9.14 3.16
C ILE A 48 3.99 9.62 1.99
N CYS A 49 4.91 8.78 1.47
CA CYS A 49 5.76 9.14 0.33
C CYS A 49 4.95 9.50 -0.93
N LEU A 50 3.90 8.72 -1.22
CA LEU A 50 2.98 8.98 -2.34
C LEU A 50 2.17 10.27 -2.15
N VAL A 51 1.70 10.56 -0.94
CA VAL A 51 0.96 11.80 -0.63
C VAL A 51 1.88 13.03 -0.71
N LEU A 52 3.11 12.93 -0.20
CA LEU A 52 4.09 14.02 -0.22
C LEU A 52 4.78 14.19 -1.59
N GLY A 53 4.62 13.24 -2.52
CA GLY A 53 5.24 13.29 -3.84
C GLY A 53 6.77 13.18 -3.83
N PHE A 54 7.34 12.62 -2.75
CA PHE A 54 8.77 12.41 -2.55
C PHE A 54 9.15 10.97 -2.93
N LEU A 55 10.22 10.78 -3.70
CA LEU A 55 10.66 9.45 -4.20
C LEU A 55 9.53 8.65 -4.89
N SER A 56 8.60 9.31 -5.58
CA SER A 56 7.38 8.70 -6.14
C SER A 56 7.63 7.50 -7.07
N ARG A 57 8.78 7.44 -7.77
CA ARG A 57 9.16 6.28 -8.59
C ARG A 57 9.51 5.04 -7.75
N LEU A 58 10.30 5.20 -6.69
CA LEU A 58 10.62 4.09 -5.79
C LEU A 58 9.40 3.67 -4.98
N ALA A 59 8.64 4.65 -4.48
CA ALA A 59 7.38 4.38 -3.79
C ALA A 59 6.39 3.63 -4.70
N ALA A 60 6.24 4.01 -5.97
CA ALA A 60 5.39 3.31 -6.93
C ALA A 60 5.85 1.87 -7.18
N GLY A 61 7.16 1.64 -7.36
CA GLY A 61 7.71 0.30 -7.55
C GLY A 61 7.42 -0.62 -6.37
N VAL A 62 7.67 -0.16 -5.14
CA VAL A 62 7.36 -0.95 -3.92
C VAL A 62 5.86 -1.12 -3.74
N SER A 63 5.06 -0.09 -4.05
CA SER A 63 3.59 -0.17 -4.00
C SER A 63 3.04 -1.25 -4.92
N ILE A 64 3.62 -1.41 -6.12
CA ILE A 64 3.22 -2.48 -7.05
C ILE A 64 3.50 -3.86 -6.43
N LEU A 65 4.66 -4.07 -5.82
CA LEU A 65 4.95 -5.34 -5.12
C LEU A 65 3.93 -5.59 -3.99
N THR A 66 3.63 -4.58 -3.19
CA THR A 66 2.64 -4.69 -2.11
C THR A 66 1.24 -4.97 -2.67
N ILE A 67 0.82 -4.33 -3.76
CA ILE A 67 -0.49 -4.59 -4.37
C ILE A 67 -0.55 -6.00 -4.96
N ILE A 68 0.51 -6.48 -5.61
CA ILE A 68 0.58 -7.86 -6.09
C ILE A 68 0.41 -8.85 -4.94
N SER A 69 1.06 -8.59 -3.79
CA SER A 69 0.90 -9.44 -2.62
C SER A 69 -0.53 -9.48 -2.09
N PHE A 70 -1.26 -8.34 -2.14
CA PHE A 70 -2.69 -8.28 -1.80
C PHE A 70 -3.55 -9.02 -2.81
N ILE A 71 -3.29 -8.88 -4.11
CA ILE A 71 -4.01 -9.62 -5.14
C ILE A 71 -3.84 -11.12 -4.95
N VAL A 72 -2.61 -11.58 -4.66
CA VAL A 72 -2.33 -12.99 -4.41
C VAL A 72 -3.05 -13.47 -3.15
N ALA A 73 -2.93 -12.75 -2.03
CA ALA A 73 -3.62 -13.09 -0.79
C ALA A 73 -5.15 -13.13 -0.96
N ASN A 74 -5.72 -12.11 -1.62
CA ASN A 74 -7.15 -12.01 -1.92
C ASN A 74 -7.60 -13.12 -2.88
N GLY A 75 -6.78 -13.45 -3.89
CA GLY A 75 -7.05 -14.54 -4.83
C GLY A 75 -7.03 -15.91 -4.15
N THR A 76 -6.04 -16.17 -3.30
CA THR A 76 -6.01 -17.39 -2.47
C THR A 76 -7.18 -17.43 -1.50
N ALA A 77 -7.63 -16.27 -1.01
CA ALA A 77 -8.76 -16.20 -0.11
C ALA A 77 -10.07 -16.62 -0.78
N VAL A 78 -10.31 -16.08 -1.97
CA VAL A 78 -11.49 -16.43 -2.78
C VAL A 78 -11.46 -17.91 -3.18
N TYR A 79 -10.28 -18.49 -3.39
CA TYR A 79 -10.13 -19.88 -3.80
C TYR A 79 -10.28 -20.88 -2.62
N SER A 80 -9.62 -20.60 -1.49
CA SER A 80 -9.59 -21.50 -0.33
C SER A 80 -10.84 -21.38 0.55
N TYR A 81 -11.38 -20.17 0.70
CA TYR A 81 -12.54 -19.91 1.54
C TYR A 81 -13.70 -19.55 0.61
N LYS A 82 -14.56 -20.53 0.30
CA LYS A 82 -15.82 -20.35 -0.44
C LYS A 82 -16.80 -19.38 0.24
N GLU A 83 -16.43 -18.82 1.38
CA GLU A 83 -17.22 -17.95 2.24
C GLU A 83 -16.64 -16.53 2.20
N VAL A 84 -17.53 -15.58 1.96
CA VAL A 84 -17.31 -14.18 1.55
C VAL A 84 -16.83 -13.29 2.71
N HIS A 85 -16.17 -13.87 3.70
CA HIS A 85 -15.98 -13.24 4.99
C HIS A 85 -14.50 -13.25 5.39
N ALA A 86 -13.99 -12.05 5.64
CA ALA A 86 -12.74 -11.75 6.31
C ALA A 86 -11.45 -11.82 5.47
N CYS A 87 -11.43 -11.16 4.32
CA CYS A 87 -10.13 -10.69 3.84
C CYS A 87 -9.69 -9.44 4.64
N HIS A 88 -8.86 -9.61 5.67
CA HIS A 88 -8.37 -8.51 6.52
C HIS A 88 -7.18 -7.73 5.89
N CYS A 89 -6.96 -7.84 4.57
CA CYS A 89 -5.90 -7.13 3.85
C CYS A 89 -6.05 -5.61 3.89
N TYR A 90 -7.22 -5.07 4.25
CA TYR A 90 -7.44 -3.64 4.51
C TYR A 90 -7.73 -3.34 6.01
N GLY A 91 -7.51 -4.33 6.88
CA GLY A 91 -7.68 -4.22 8.33
C GLY A 91 -9.14 -4.03 8.76
N PHE A 92 -9.38 -3.15 9.75
CA PHE A 92 -10.73 -2.86 10.25
C PHE A 92 -11.71 -2.38 9.15
N PHE A 93 -11.23 -1.85 8.02
CA PHE A 93 -12.10 -1.38 6.94
C PHE A 93 -12.64 -2.51 6.04
N SER A 94 -12.07 -3.71 6.09
CA SER A 94 -12.54 -4.88 5.34
C SER A 94 -13.57 -5.71 6.12
N MET A 95 -14.30 -5.08 7.04
CA MET A 95 -15.46 -5.71 7.65
C MET A 95 -16.48 -6.08 6.57
N PRO A 96 -17.09 -7.29 6.61
CA PRO A 96 -18.03 -7.76 5.58
C PRO A 96 -19.24 -6.84 5.35
N TRP A 97 -19.55 -5.98 6.33
CA TRP A 97 -20.62 -4.99 6.28
C TRP A 97 -20.27 -3.71 5.52
N LEU A 98 -18.99 -3.40 5.32
CA LEU A 98 -18.53 -2.18 4.67
C LEU A 98 -17.98 -2.43 3.26
N VAL A 99 -17.28 -3.55 3.03
CA VAL A 99 -16.64 -3.86 1.75
C VAL A 99 -16.72 -5.36 1.48
N LYS A 100 -17.34 -5.76 0.36
CA LYS A 100 -17.34 -7.17 -0.07
C LYS A 100 -15.97 -7.57 -0.62
N THR A 101 -15.64 -8.86 -0.54
CA THR A 101 -14.36 -9.41 -1.08
C THR A 101 -14.16 -9.09 -2.56
N SER A 102 -15.25 -9.00 -3.34
CA SER A 102 -15.22 -8.57 -4.74
C SER A 102 -14.75 -7.12 -4.92
N ASP A 103 -15.16 -6.25 -4.02
CA ASP A 103 -14.88 -4.81 -4.11
C ASP A 103 -13.43 -4.53 -3.73
N ALA A 104 -12.87 -5.30 -2.78
CA ALA A 104 -11.46 -5.24 -2.43
C ALA A 104 -10.55 -5.57 -3.63
N LEU A 105 -10.89 -6.61 -4.41
CA LEU A 105 -10.15 -6.94 -5.65
C LEU A 105 -10.22 -5.82 -6.70
N ILE A 106 -11.38 -5.19 -6.84
CA ILE A 106 -11.54 -4.05 -7.77
C ILE A 106 -10.64 -2.89 -7.32
N MET A 107 -10.62 -2.58 -6.02
CA MET A 107 -9.75 -1.54 -5.48
C MET A 107 -8.27 -1.85 -5.71
N ASP A 108 -7.84 -3.10 -5.54
CA ASP A 108 -6.46 -3.52 -5.82
C ASP A 108 -6.10 -3.32 -7.29
N VAL A 109 -6.99 -3.69 -8.22
CA VAL A 109 -6.75 -3.50 -9.67
C VAL A 109 -6.68 -2.02 -10.02
N VAL A 110 -7.56 -1.19 -9.44
CA VAL A 110 -7.53 0.27 -9.64
C VAL A 110 -6.25 0.87 -9.08
N MET A 111 -5.84 0.45 -7.87
CA MET A 111 -4.58 0.88 -7.26
C MET A 111 -3.37 0.43 -8.07
N LEU A 112 -3.39 -0.79 -8.63
CA LEU A 112 -2.34 -1.30 -9.49
C LEU A 112 -2.22 -0.45 -10.75
N ALA A 113 -3.34 -0.19 -11.42
CA ALA A 113 -3.38 0.65 -12.61
C ALA A 113 -2.86 2.07 -12.31
N MET A 114 -3.28 2.68 -11.20
CA MET A 114 -2.78 4.00 -10.79
C MET A 114 -1.28 3.98 -10.46
N ALA A 115 -0.79 2.98 -9.74
CA ALA A 115 0.62 2.83 -9.43
C ALA A 115 1.47 2.64 -10.70
N LEU A 116 0.95 1.89 -11.67
CA LEU A 116 1.59 1.64 -12.96
C LEU A 116 1.64 2.91 -13.81
N VAL A 117 0.56 3.72 -13.80
CA VAL A 117 0.54 5.05 -14.42
C VAL A 117 1.59 5.96 -13.79
N ILE A 118 1.70 6.00 -12.47
CA ILE A 118 2.73 6.81 -11.77
C ILE A 118 4.15 6.33 -12.11
N LEU A 119 4.34 5.01 -12.25
CA LEU A 119 5.63 4.43 -12.61
C LEU A 119 6.02 4.76 -14.06
N LEU A 120 5.10 4.59 -15.02
CA LEU A 120 5.33 4.76 -16.45
C LEU A 120 5.39 6.23 -16.87
N TYR A 121 4.45 7.07 -16.39
CA TYR A 121 4.42 8.49 -16.74
C TYR A 121 5.32 9.35 -15.85
N GLY A 122 5.81 8.79 -14.74
CA GLY A 122 6.59 9.50 -13.73
C GLY A 122 5.78 10.63 -13.08
N GLY A 123 6.21 11.10 -11.92
CA GLY A 123 5.68 12.33 -11.31
C GLY A 123 6.02 13.54 -12.17
N GLY A 124 5.32 13.71 -13.29
CA GLY A 124 5.48 14.80 -14.23
C GLY A 124 5.22 16.13 -13.51
N ARG A 125 6.26 16.96 -13.44
CA ARG A 125 6.22 18.42 -13.15
C ARG A 125 5.60 18.89 -11.83
N TRP A 126 5.03 18.03 -11.00
CA TRP A 126 4.32 18.38 -9.75
C TRP A 126 4.92 17.75 -8.49
N SER A 127 6.09 17.11 -8.57
CA SER A 127 6.83 16.77 -7.35
C SER A 127 7.32 18.07 -6.68
N LEU A 128 6.91 18.28 -5.43
CA LEU A 128 7.36 19.33 -4.52
C LEU A 128 8.90 19.46 -4.43
N GLY A 129 9.65 18.44 -4.86
CA GLY A 129 11.10 18.52 -5.04
C GLY A 129 11.53 19.60 -6.05
N SER A 130 10.74 19.86 -7.10
CA SER A 130 11.02 20.96 -8.05
C SER A 130 10.70 22.34 -7.48
N LEU A 131 9.72 22.44 -6.56
CA LEU A 131 9.36 23.70 -5.91
C LEU A 131 10.41 24.11 -4.86
N ILE A 132 10.88 23.16 -4.05
CA ILE A 132 11.99 23.37 -3.10
C ILE A 132 13.29 23.73 -3.83
N TRP A 133 13.58 23.08 -4.97
CA TRP A 133 14.75 23.45 -5.77
C TRP A 133 14.61 24.84 -6.42
N ARG A 134 13.40 25.24 -6.86
CA ARG A 134 13.14 26.60 -7.36
C ARG A 134 13.29 27.67 -6.27
N ILE A 135 12.83 27.41 -5.04
CA ILE A 135 13.01 28.33 -3.91
C ILE A 135 14.48 28.46 -3.53
N LYS A 136 15.21 27.32 -3.46
CA LYS A 136 16.65 27.32 -3.15
C LYS A 136 17.49 28.02 -4.23
N LYS A 137 17.09 27.93 -5.51
CA LYS A 137 17.76 28.61 -6.62
C LYS A 137 17.36 30.09 -6.75
N GLY A 138 16.19 30.48 -6.23
CA GLY A 138 15.75 31.88 -6.15
C GLY A 138 16.44 32.70 -5.05
N SER A 139 16.86 32.06 -3.96
CA SER A 139 17.53 32.72 -2.83
C SER A 139 19.03 32.98 -3.04
N GLY A 140 19.62 32.54 -4.16
CA GLY A 140 21.04 32.71 -4.48
C GLY A 140 21.37 33.90 -5.40
N ARG A 141 20.41 34.79 -5.67
CA ARG A 141 20.61 35.96 -6.55
C ARG A 141 20.36 37.29 -5.82
N SER A 142 20.98 37.47 -4.67
CA SER A 142 21.29 38.82 -4.18
C SER A 142 22.63 39.24 -4.80
N ARG A 143 22.55 40.26 -5.66
CA ARG A 143 23.66 41.02 -6.29
C ARG A 143 24.71 41.45 -5.25
N PRO A 144 25.96 41.71 -5.65
CA PRO A 144 26.30 42.96 -6.33
C PRO A 144 26.66 42.78 -7.81
#